data_AF-A0A660PAV1-F1
#
_entry.id   AF-A0A660PAV1-F1
#
_cell.length_a   1.000
_cell.length_b   1.000
_cell.length_c   1.000
_cell.angle_alpha   90.00
_cell.angle_beta   90.00
_cell.angle_gamma   90.00
#
_symmetry.space_group_name_H-M   'P 1'
#
loop_
_entity.id
_entity.type
_entity.pdbx_description
1 polymer ?
#
loop_
_entity_poly.entity_id
_entity_poly.type
_entity_poly.pdbx_seq_one_letter_code
_entity_poly.pdbx_strand_id
1 'polypeptide(L)'
;SIVSITILLFAIGFFYFFSQFYFPAFPWVFLFMAILHAFLHVLLLKKIDTSPQKFINAFMLITTLKIFIILISLAALLFFLKNNALQIGITALILFFTYLILEVNILMKNFRK
;
A
#
# COMPACT_ATOMS: atom_id res chain seq x y z
N SER A 1 15.73 -0.95 4.25
CA SER A 1 16.86 -1.30 3.36
C SER A 1 17.23 -0.07 2.54
N ILE A 2 18.50 0.11 2.14
CA ILE A 2 18.94 1.19 1.23
C ILE A 2 18.03 1.24 -0.02
N VAL A 3 17.62 0.07 -0.52
CA VAL A 3 16.68 -0.08 -1.64
C VAL A 3 15.34 0.65 -1.39
N SER A 4 14.81 0.59 -0.17
CA SER A 4 13.54 1.23 0.19
C SER A 4 13.67 2.76 0.18
N ILE A 5 14.83 3.30 0.57
CA ILE A 5 15.12 4.74 0.59
C ILE A 5 15.32 5.24 -0.85
N THR A 6 16.04 4.48 -1.68
CA THR A 6 16.24 4.82 -3.10
C THR A 6 14.93 4.85 -3.86
N ILE A 7 14.02 3.88 -3.63
CA ILE A 7 12.69 3.87 -4.24
C ILE A 7 11.87 5.08 -3.80
N LEU A 8 11.94 5.45 -2.51
CA LEU A 8 11.24 6.62 -1.98
C LEU A 8 11.72 7.92 -2.63
N LEU A 9 13.04 8.13 -2.73
CA LEU A 9 13.63 9.32 -3.37
C LEU A 9 13.32 9.38 -4.87
N PHE A 10 13.34 8.25 -5.56
CA PHE A 10 12.98 8.17 -6.98
C PHE A 10 11.50 8.49 -7.20
N ALA A 11 10.62 7.98 -6.33
CA ALA A 11 9.20 8.31 -6.35
C ALA A 11 8.97 9.81 -6.11
N ILE A 12 9.66 10.41 -5.13
CA ILE A 12 9.56 11.86 -4.86
C ILE A 12 10.03 12.68 -6.08
N GLY A 13 11.16 12.30 -6.69
CA GLY A 13 11.64 12.95 -7.91
C GLY A 13 10.64 12.83 -9.06
N PHE A 14 10.12 11.63 -9.31
CA PHE A 14 9.10 11.39 -10.32
C PHE A 14 7.84 12.24 -10.08
N PHE A 15 7.36 12.32 -8.83
CA PHE A 15 6.19 13.12 -8.45
C PHE A 15 6.45 14.64 -8.36
N TYR A 16 7.69 15.07 -8.51
CA TYR A 16 8.01 16.48 -8.61
C TYR A 16 8.08 16.91 -10.09
N PHE A 17 8.76 16.12 -10.92
CA PHE A 17 9.02 16.48 -12.32
C PHE A 17 7.88 16.15 -13.29
N PHE A 18 7.03 15.17 -12.99
CA PHE A 18 5.99 14.68 -13.91
C PHE A 18 4.55 15.08 -13.51
N SER A 19 4.38 16.16 -12.74
CA SER A 19 3.10 16.63 -12.16
C SER A 19 1.95 16.85 -13.13
N GLN A 20 2.27 17.08 -14.39
CA GLN A 20 1.31 17.21 -15.48
C GLN A 20 0.70 15.89 -15.98
N PHE A 21 1.32 14.74 -15.70
CA PHE A 21 0.89 13.43 -16.22
C PHE A 21 -0.01 12.64 -15.26
N TYR A 22 -0.25 13.16 -14.06
CA TYR A 22 -1.14 12.55 -13.08
C TYR A 22 -2.09 13.57 -12.47
N PHE A 23 -3.24 13.10 -12.00
CA PHE A 23 -4.20 13.99 -11.35
C PHE A 23 -3.65 14.47 -9.99
N PRO A 24 -4.05 15.65 -9.51
CA PRO A 24 -3.44 16.29 -8.33
C PRO A 24 -3.46 15.45 -7.05
N ALA A 25 -4.41 14.54 -6.90
CA ALA A 25 -4.54 13.67 -5.74
C ALA A 25 -3.69 12.38 -5.80
N PHE A 26 -3.08 12.06 -6.95
CA PHE A 26 -2.32 10.81 -7.13
C PHE A 26 -1.16 10.66 -6.15
N PRO A 27 -0.26 11.66 -5.93
CA PRO A 27 0.87 11.51 -5.02
C PRO A 27 0.42 11.21 -3.59
N TRP A 28 -0.69 11.79 -3.16
CA TRP A 28 -1.27 11.58 -1.84
C TRP A 28 -1.85 10.17 -1.68
N VAL A 29 -2.58 9.68 -2.68
CA VAL A 29 -3.09 8.29 -2.68
C VAL A 29 -1.93 7.29 -2.70
N PHE A 30 -0.90 7.55 -3.51
CA PHE A 30 0.30 6.72 -3.57
C PHE A 30 1.03 6.68 -2.22
N LEU A 31 1.29 7.84 -1.63
CA LEU A 31 2.00 7.95 -0.36
C LEU A 31 1.23 7.28 0.78
N PHE A 32 -0.09 7.51 0.84
CA PHE A 32 -0.97 6.83 1.80
C PHE A 32 -0.87 5.31 1.68
N MET A 33 -0.99 4.78 0.45
CA MET A 33 -0.87 3.34 0.20
C MET A 33 0.51 2.81 0.59
N ALA A 34 1.58 3.52 0.23
CA ALA A 34 2.96 3.13 0.55
C ALA A 34 3.21 3.06 2.07
N ILE A 35 2.76 4.07 2.81
CA ILE A 35 2.92 4.13 4.28
C ILE A 35 2.11 3.02 4.95
N LEU A 36 0.83 2.88 4.58
CA LEU A 36 -0.04 1.83 5.11
C LEU A 36 0.58 0.45 4.85
N HIS A 37 1.09 0.23 3.65
CA HIS A 37 1.73 -1.01 3.27
C HIS A 37 3.00 -1.31 4.08
N ALA A 38 3.91 -0.34 4.15
CA ALA A 38 5.16 -0.49 4.89
C ALA A 38 4.90 -0.77 6.38
N PHE A 39 3.94 -0.07 6.98
CA PHE A 39 3.54 -0.28 8.36
C PHE A 39 3.04 -1.71 8.62
N LEU A 40 2.09 -2.19 7.81
CA LEU A 40 1.51 -3.52 7.98
C LEU A 40 2.52 -4.63 7.67
N HIS A 41 3.38 -4.42 6.67
CA HIS A 41 4.45 -5.35 6.35
C HIS A 41 5.42 -5.53 7.53
N VAL A 42 5.80 -4.45 8.21
CA VAL A 42 6.63 -4.51 9.43
C VAL A 42 5.92 -5.29 10.55
N LEU A 43 4.60 -5.15 10.70
CA LEU A 43 3.84 -5.93 11.68
C LEU A 43 3.84 -7.44 11.35
N LEU A 44 3.72 -7.78 10.07
CA LEU A 44 3.73 -9.18 9.61
C LEU A 44 5.10 -9.84 9.75
N LEU A 45 6.18 -9.11 9.47
CA LEU A 45 7.54 -9.62 9.66
C LEU A 45 7.81 -10.00 11.11
N LYS A 46 7.27 -9.25 12.09
CA LYS A 46 7.38 -9.60 13.52
C LYS A 46 6.63 -10.88 13.92
N LYS A 47 5.78 -11.41 13.04
CA LYS A 47 4.98 -12.63 13.28
C LYS A 47 5.45 -13.82 12.45
N ILE A 48 6.48 -13.66 11.61
CA ILE A 48 6.90 -14.68 10.66
C ILE A 48 7.53 -15.90 11.33
N ASP A 49 8.21 -15.71 12.46
CA ASP A 49 8.85 -16.78 13.25
C ASP A 49 7.85 -17.54 14.16
N THR A 50 6.56 -17.18 14.10
CA THR A 50 5.52 -17.91 14.84
C THR A 50 5.07 -19.14 14.07
N SER A 51 4.27 -20.03 14.70
CA SER A 51 3.76 -21.21 14.00
C SER A 51 2.99 -20.82 12.72
N PRO A 52 3.07 -21.63 11.65
CA PRO A 52 2.44 -21.32 10.35
C PRO A 52 0.98 -20.88 10.46
N GLN A 53 0.21 -21.56 11.31
CA GLN A 53 -1.20 -21.24 11.54
C GLN A 53 -1.40 -19.86 12.18
N LYS A 54 -0.54 -19.47 13.13
CA LYS A 54 -0.61 -18.15 13.79
C LYS A 54 -0.24 -17.04 12.80
N PHE A 55 0.73 -17.29 11.94
CA PHE A 55 1.09 -16.37 10.86
C PHE A 55 -0.06 -16.15 9.87
N ILE A 56 -0.69 -17.23 9.38
CA ILE A 56 -1.83 -17.15 8.45
C ILE A 56 -2.99 -16.36 9.08
N ASN A 57 -3.32 -16.65 10.34
CA ASN A 57 -4.39 -15.94 11.05
C ASN A 57 -4.06 -14.44 11.20
N ALA A 58 -2.81 -14.11 11.55
CA ALA A 58 -2.35 -12.72 11.64
C ALA A 58 -2.39 -12.02 10.27
N PHE A 59 -1.96 -12.70 9.20
CA PHE A 59 -2.01 -12.19 7.83
C PHE A 59 -3.42 -11.87 7.38
N MET A 60 -4.38 -12.77 7.62
CA MET A 60 -5.79 -12.56 7.28
C MET A 60 -6.37 -11.37 8.05
N LEU A 61 -6.12 -11.29 9.37
CA LEU A 61 -6.59 -10.19 10.20
C LEU A 61 -6.03 -8.83 9.76
N ILE A 62 -4.71 -8.76 9.54
CA ILE A 62 -4.00 -7.54 9.12
C ILE A 62 -4.47 -7.11 7.73
N THR A 63 -4.63 -8.06 6.79
CA THR A 63 -5.13 -7.77 5.45
C THR A 63 -6.58 -7.28 5.47
N THR A 64 -7.41 -7.84 6.35
CA THR A 64 -8.80 -7.38 6.53
C THR A 64 -8.83 -5.95 7.07
N LEU A 65 -8.04 -5.67 8.11
CA LEU A 65 -7.91 -4.33 8.67
C LEU A 65 -7.41 -3.32 7.63
N LYS A 66 -6.43 -3.72 6.80
CA LYS A 66 -5.92 -2.94 5.67
C LYS A 66 -7.03 -2.55 4.70
N ILE A 67 -7.86 -3.52 4.29
CA ILE A 67 -8.97 -3.27 3.38
C ILE A 67 -9.96 -2.29 4.01
N PHE A 68 -10.32 -2.47 5.28
CA PHE A 68 -11.21 -1.53 5.99
C PHE A 68 -10.64 -0.10 6.03
N ILE A 69 -9.37 0.06 6.38
CA ILE A 69 -8.69 1.37 6.42
C ILE A 69 -8.70 2.01 5.02
N ILE A 70 -8.42 1.24 3.98
CA ILE A 70 -8.44 1.71 2.59
C ILE A 70 -9.85 2.14 2.19
N LEU A 71 -10.88 1.35 2.49
CA LEU A 71 -12.26 1.68 2.13
C LEU A 71 -12.75 2.96 2.82
N ILE A 72 -12.46 3.12 4.12
CA ILE A 72 -12.82 4.33 4.87
C ILE A 72 -12.08 5.55 4.30
N SER A 73 -10.78 5.41 4.03
CA SER A 73 -9.97 6.51 3.49
C SER A 73 -10.39 6.89 2.07
N LEU A 74 -10.74 5.90 1.25
CA LEU A 74 -11.29 6.11 -0.10
C LEU A 74 -12.63 6.83 -0.02
N ALA A 75 -13.55 6.38 0.84
CA ALA A 75 -14.84 7.03 1.03
C ALA A 75 -14.68 8.50 1.45
N ALA A 76 -13.75 8.78 2.38
CA ALA A 76 -13.42 10.15 2.77
C ALA A 76 -12.88 10.97 1.59
N LEU A 77 -11.91 10.45 0.83
CA LEU A 77 -11.33 11.13 -0.33
C LEU A 77 -12.37 11.40 -1.42
N LEU A 78 -13.24 10.43 -1.72
CA LEU A 78 -14.32 10.59 -2.69
C LEU A 78 -15.34 11.64 -2.25
N PHE A 79 -15.58 11.79 -0.94
CA PHE A 79 -16.45 12.82 -0.40
C PHE A 79 -15.87 14.23 -0.59
N PHE A 80 -14.56 14.41 -0.40
CA PHE A 80 -13.88 15.71 -0.55
C PHE A 80 -13.54 16.06 -2.01
N LEU A 81 -13.25 15.07 -2.87
CA LEU A 81 -12.75 15.26 -4.24
C LEU A 81 -13.69 14.66 -5.28
N LYS A 82 -14.97 15.02 -5.21
CA LYS A 82 -16.05 14.46 -6.06
C LYS A 82 -15.74 14.54 -7.56
N ASN A 83 -15.14 15.63 -8.02
CA ASN A 83 -14.82 15.85 -9.44
C ASN A 83 -13.80 14.83 -9.98
N ASN A 84 -12.97 14.24 -9.10
CA ASN A 84 -11.94 13.29 -9.48
C ASN A 84 -12.23 11.86 -8.96
N ALA A 85 -13.48 11.60 -8.57
CA ALA A 85 -13.86 10.37 -7.87
C ALA A 85 -13.47 9.11 -8.65
N LEU A 86 -13.73 9.09 -9.95
CA LEU A 86 -13.41 7.96 -10.81
C LEU A 86 -11.89 7.71 -10.92
N GLN A 87 -11.09 8.75 -11.13
CA GLN A 87 -9.63 8.59 -11.21
C GLN A 87 -9.02 8.14 -9.87
N ILE A 88 -9.53 8.66 -8.75
CA ILE A 88 -9.11 8.25 -7.40
C ILE A 88 -9.44 6.78 -7.16
N GLY A 89 -10.66 6.35 -7.49
CA GLY A 89 -11.11 4.97 -7.34
C GLY A 89 -10.25 3.98 -8.13
N ILE A 90 -10.04 4.25 -9.42
CA ILE A 90 -9.23 3.40 -10.31
C ILE A 90 -7.79 3.32 -9.79
N THR A 91 -7.21 4.46 -9.42
CA THR A 91 -5.83 4.53 -8.92
C THR A 91 -5.65 3.75 -7.63
N ALA A 92 -6.55 3.93 -6.67
CA ALA A 92 -6.50 3.21 -5.41
C ALA A 92 -6.61 1.70 -5.62
N LEU A 93 -7.45 1.26 -6.56
CA LEU A 93 -7.62 -0.15 -6.89
C LEU A 93 -6.37 -0.74 -7.55
N ILE A 94 -5.78 -0.05 -8.53
CA ILE A 94 -4.51 -0.48 -9.16
C ILE A 94 -3.41 -0.58 -8.10
N LEU A 95 -3.21 0.47 -7.30
CA LEU A 95 -2.19 0.48 -6.26
C LEU A 95 -2.43 -0.62 -5.22
N PHE A 96 -3.67 -0.83 -4.80
CA PHE A 96 -4.02 -1.90 -3.87
C PHE A 96 -3.54 -3.27 -4.37
N PHE A 97 -3.86 -3.64 -5.61
CA PHE A 97 -3.44 -4.92 -6.17
C PHE A 97 -1.93 -5.00 -6.37
N THR A 98 -1.28 -3.93 -6.87
CA THR A 98 0.17 -3.91 -7.03
C THR A 98 0.89 -4.14 -5.70
N TYR A 99 0.50 -3.42 -4.65
CA TYR A 99 1.07 -3.59 -3.32
C TYR A 99 0.75 -4.97 -2.72
N LEU A 100 -0.46 -5.49 -2.91
CA LEU A 100 -0.84 -6.82 -2.44
C LEU A 100 0.04 -7.92 -3.07
N ILE A 101 0.26 -7.86 -4.39
CA ILE A 101 1.11 -8.83 -5.10
C ILE A 101 2.55 -8.75 -4.56
N LEU A 102 3.09 -7.54 -4.38
CA LEU A 102 4.43 -7.36 -3.83
C LEU A 102 4.56 -7.93 -2.42
N GLU A 103 3.59 -7.67 -1.54
CA GLU A 103 3.58 -8.20 -0.16
C GLU A 103 3.58 -9.71 -0.11
N VAL A 104 2.67 -10.34 -0.86
CA VAL A 104 2.55 -11.80 -0.90
C VAL A 104 3.86 -12.42 -1.41
N ASN A 105 4.45 -11.86 -2.47
CA ASN A 105 5.72 -12.34 -3.01
C ASN A 105 6.87 -12.21 -1.99
N ILE A 106 6.98 -11.07 -1.30
CA ILE A 106 8.03 -10.84 -0.29
C ILE A 106 7.83 -11.77 0.92
N LEU A 107 6.61 -11.89 1.43
CA LEU A 107 6.30 -12.74 2.57
C LEU A 107 6.55 -14.21 2.25
N MET A 108 6.11 -14.69 1.08
CA MET A 108 6.38 -16.07 0.65
C MET A 108 7.87 -16.37 0.53
N LYS A 109 8.66 -15.41 0.04
CA LYS A 109 10.13 -15.56 -0.03
C LYS A 109 10.77 -15.67 1.35
N ASN A 110 10.26 -14.92 2.33
CA ASN A 110 10.78 -14.94 3.70
C ASN A 110 10.29 -16.17 4.49
N PHE A 111 9.10 -16.70 4.19
CA PHE A 111 8.54 -17.89 4.85
C PHE A 111 9.18 -19.20 4.38
N ARG A 112 9.77 -19.23 3.18
CA ARG A 112 10.51 -20.40 2.65
C ARG A 112 11.97 -20.49 3.09
N LYS A 113 12.48 -19.46 3.77
CA LYS A 113 13.82 -19.47 4.38
C LYS A 113 13.73 -19.99 5.80
#